data_AF-A0A8H5U3P2-F1
#
_entry.id   AF-A0A8H5U3P2-F1
#
_cell.length_a   1.000
_cell.length_b   1.000
_cell.length_c   1.000
_cell.angle_alpha   90.00
_cell.angle_beta   90.00
_cell.angle_gamma   90.00
#
_symmetry.space_group_name_H-M   'P 1'
#
loop_
_entity.id
_entity.type
_entity.pdbx_description
1 polymer ?
#
loop_
_entity_poly.entity_id
_entity_poly.type
_entity_poly.pdbx_seq_one_letter_code
_entity_poly.pdbx_strand_id
1 'polypeptide(L)'
;MTIPLSFLAEKWGRRAILRLNLLSRSFMLLWAITVGSFDTLLPTKAIMIGPVLSVLGGDCVFNSLTYGLISNLTNDHVQRAIYFGYMSSVSYVVALLGPALASSTMTLSLWLPFWLGIFLLSLAIPTIQMLPKQGNTDKATDGDDESQHEPLLSSPRIKAQSHHEPLLQSVIGRLHTIKTIIASHPKNFSLLLFSFMLTSLASSDTKLLVQYISARYKWTFASAGYLLSGKAIVNFTLLTIVIPKLLRSARQVHQEDMVEVADKSNIRNAMYCLVASVFGALGIATASEIWMLIPSMFIYALGSALPIFTLSLLKSPVISPPHSPDSSDPEPHIFSIVMLVKTVGSLLGAPLMAALWVRGLGIGGMALGMPFFVSQACYAVAIWVFVNIEVDRDVLATAERRRRNRD
;
A
#
# COMPACT_ATOMS: atom_id res chain seq x y z
N MET A 1 -2.91 11.82 10.65
CA MET A 1 -4.13 11.78 11.50
C MET A 1 -4.36 10.44 12.17
N THR A 2 -3.78 9.34 11.68
CA THR A 2 -3.92 8.01 12.30
C THR A 2 -3.46 7.96 13.74
N ILE A 3 -2.29 8.53 14.07
CA ILE A 3 -1.72 8.49 15.42
C ILE A 3 -2.64 9.16 16.47
N PRO A 4 -3.10 10.42 16.31
CA PRO A 4 -4.04 11.05 17.25
C PRO A 4 -5.36 10.30 17.42
N LEU A 5 -5.95 9.80 16.32
CA LEU A 5 -7.22 9.08 16.36
C LEU A 5 -7.08 7.71 17.02
N SER A 6 -5.94 7.03 16.85
CA SER A 6 -5.67 5.78 17.57
C SER A 6 -5.62 6.00 19.09
N PHE A 7 -5.03 7.10 19.57
CA PHE A 7 -5.08 7.47 20.99
C PHE A 7 -6.50 7.82 21.46
N LEU A 8 -7.25 8.55 20.64
CA LEU A 8 -8.64 8.85 20.95
C LEU A 8 -9.48 7.56 21.00
N ALA A 9 -9.08 6.50 20.28
CA ALA A 9 -9.77 5.20 20.29
C ALA A 9 -9.64 4.49 21.63
N GLU A 10 -8.52 4.70 22.32
CA GLU A 10 -8.30 4.18 23.67
C GLU A 10 -9.17 4.92 24.69
N LYS A 11 -9.39 6.23 24.51
CA LYS A 11 -10.15 7.07 25.44
C LYS A 11 -11.67 7.04 25.20
N TRP A 12 -12.11 7.06 23.95
CA TRP A 12 -13.52 7.12 23.55
C TRP A 12 -14.07 5.75 23.11
N GLY A 13 -13.20 4.74 23.05
CA GLY A 13 -13.53 3.39 22.60
C GLY A 13 -13.47 3.23 21.08
N ARG A 14 -12.95 2.08 20.64
CA ARG A 14 -12.77 1.73 19.20
C ARG A 14 -14.08 1.82 18.39
N ARG A 15 -15.22 1.47 19.00
CA ARG A 15 -16.56 1.57 18.37
C ARG A 15 -16.90 3.01 17.96
N ALA A 16 -16.60 3.99 18.80
CA ALA A 16 -16.93 5.40 18.53
C ALA A 16 -16.14 5.92 17.32
N ILE A 17 -14.88 5.54 17.21
CA ILE A 17 -14.02 5.98 16.10
C ILE A 17 -14.35 5.29 14.80
N LEU A 18 -14.73 4.00 14.85
CA LEU A 18 -15.26 3.33 13.66
C LEU A 18 -16.53 4.03 13.13
N ARG A 19 -17.47 4.42 14.02
CA ARG A 19 -18.65 5.21 13.60
C ARG A 19 -18.28 6.56 13.01
N LEU A 20 -17.31 7.25 13.60
CA LEU A 20 -16.82 8.53 13.10
C LEU A 20 -16.20 8.41 11.71
N ASN A 21 -15.50 7.30 11.46
CA ASN A 21 -14.96 6.95 10.14
C ASN A 21 -16.07 6.72 9.11
N LEU A 22 -17.11 5.96 9.47
CA LEU A 22 -18.29 5.76 8.63
C LEU A 22 -18.97 7.09 8.30
N LEU A 23 -19.16 7.96 9.30
CA LEU A 23 -19.78 9.27 9.12
C LEU A 23 -19.01 10.13 8.13
N SER A 24 -17.68 10.20 8.28
CA SER A 24 -16.80 10.89 7.33
C SER A 24 -16.97 10.37 5.90
N ARG A 25 -16.99 9.04 5.73
CA ARG A 25 -17.11 8.43 4.41
C ARG A 25 -18.49 8.65 3.79
N SER A 26 -19.55 8.53 4.57
CA SER A 26 -20.92 8.81 4.12
C SER A 26 -21.10 10.27 3.72
N PHE A 27 -20.53 11.21 4.50
CA PHE A 27 -20.55 12.63 4.15
C PHE A 27 -19.86 12.88 2.81
N MET A 28 -18.71 12.27 2.55
CA MET A 28 -17.99 12.42 1.28
C MET A 28 -18.83 11.97 0.08
N LEU A 29 -19.54 10.84 0.20
CA LEU A 29 -20.43 10.34 -0.86
C LEU A 29 -21.67 11.23 -1.03
N LEU A 30 -22.29 11.64 0.07
CA LEU A 30 -23.47 12.50 0.04
C LEU A 30 -23.14 13.87 -0.55
N TRP A 31 -21.99 14.46 -0.18
CA TRP A 31 -21.51 15.71 -0.73
C TRP A 31 -21.29 15.62 -2.25
N ALA A 32 -20.76 14.50 -2.74
CA ALA A 32 -20.63 14.27 -4.18
C ALA A 32 -22.00 14.24 -4.89
N ILE A 33 -23.01 13.61 -4.28
CA ILE A 33 -24.39 13.63 -4.79
C ILE A 33 -24.94 15.06 -4.80
N THR A 34 -24.77 15.81 -3.71
CA THR A 34 -25.25 17.20 -3.59
C THR A 34 -24.62 18.11 -4.64
N VAL A 35 -23.29 18.12 -4.75
CA VAL A 35 -22.59 18.98 -5.74
C VAL A 35 -22.98 18.61 -7.16
N GLY A 36 -23.17 17.32 -7.45
CA GLY A 36 -23.61 16.89 -8.77
C GLY A 36 -25.06 17.26 -9.08
N SER A 37 -25.98 17.19 -8.11
CA SER A 37 -27.42 17.39 -8.34
C SER A 37 -27.79 18.87 -8.42
N PHE A 38 -26.99 19.73 -7.80
CA PHE A 38 -27.18 21.17 -7.75
C PHE A 38 -26.10 21.91 -8.55
N ASP A 39 -25.82 21.44 -9.77
CA ASP A 39 -24.80 22.01 -10.68
C ASP A 39 -25.06 23.50 -11.03
N THR A 40 -26.33 23.91 -11.00
CA THR A 40 -26.78 25.30 -11.20
C THR A 40 -26.51 26.21 -10.00
N LEU A 41 -26.41 25.68 -8.77
CA LEU A 41 -26.21 26.45 -7.54
C LEU A 41 -24.78 26.33 -7.00
N LEU A 42 -24.12 25.20 -7.21
CA LEU A 42 -22.80 24.90 -6.69
C LEU A 42 -21.82 24.68 -7.85
N PRO A 43 -20.70 25.44 -7.90
CA PRO A 43 -19.67 25.18 -8.89
C PRO A 43 -19.07 23.79 -8.66
N THR A 44 -18.68 23.09 -9.73
CA THR A 44 -18.02 21.77 -9.65
C THR A 44 -16.78 21.77 -8.74
N LYS A 45 -16.11 22.92 -8.58
CA LYS A 45 -15.01 23.14 -7.63
C LYS A 45 -15.40 22.88 -6.16
N ALA A 46 -16.67 22.97 -5.80
CA ALA A 46 -17.18 22.68 -4.45
C ALA A 46 -16.94 21.22 -4.02
N ILE A 47 -16.67 20.30 -4.96
CA ILE A 47 -16.30 18.92 -4.65
C ILE A 47 -15.06 18.83 -3.75
N MET A 48 -14.18 19.84 -3.79
CA MET A 48 -12.97 19.93 -2.95
C MET A 48 -13.27 20.00 -1.45
N ILE A 49 -14.50 20.35 -1.05
CA ILE A 49 -14.95 20.38 0.35
C ILE A 49 -15.29 18.96 0.86
N GLY A 50 -15.60 18.01 -0.03
CA GLY A 50 -16.02 16.66 0.35
C GLY A 50 -15.10 15.96 1.36
N PRO A 51 -13.76 16.03 1.20
CA PRO A 51 -12.82 15.40 2.13
C PRO A 51 -12.65 16.12 3.48
N VAL A 52 -13.28 17.27 3.76
CA VAL A 52 -13.05 18.04 5.00
C VAL A 52 -13.28 17.21 6.26
N LEU A 53 -14.29 16.33 6.25
CA LEU A 53 -14.60 15.46 7.38
C LEU A 53 -13.63 14.27 7.51
N SER A 54 -12.74 14.06 6.54
CA SER A 54 -11.71 12.99 6.56
C SER A 54 -10.64 13.20 7.64
N VAL A 55 -10.62 14.36 8.30
CA VAL A 55 -9.82 14.56 9.51
C VAL A 55 -10.36 13.70 10.66
N LEU A 56 -11.66 13.43 10.69
CA LEU A 56 -12.33 12.62 11.72
C LEU A 56 -12.20 11.11 11.46
N GLY A 57 -11.78 10.71 10.26
CA GLY A 57 -11.54 9.32 9.89
C GLY A 57 -11.10 9.16 8.43
N GLY A 58 -10.52 8.01 8.10
CA GLY A 58 -10.13 7.68 6.73
C GLY A 58 -9.57 6.27 6.62
N ASP A 59 -9.10 5.90 5.44
CA ASP A 59 -8.67 4.51 5.15
C ASP A 59 -7.57 4.03 6.10
N CYS A 60 -6.61 4.90 6.44
CA CYS A 60 -5.52 4.53 7.35
C CYS A 60 -6.01 4.29 8.79
N VAL A 61 -6.95 5.11 9.27
CA VAL A 61 -7.57 4.96 10.61
C VAL A 61 -8.41 3.69 10.66
N PHE A 62 -9.22 3.46 9.62
CA PHE A 62 -10.05 2.26 9.52
C PHE A 62 -9.20 0.98 9.49
N ASN A 63 -8.17 0.95 8.65
CA ASN A 63 -7.27 -0.19 8.52
C ASN A 63 -6.54 -0.45 9.85
N SER A 64 -5.99 0.60 10.48
CA SER A 64 -5.29 0.46 11.77
C SER A 64 -6.20 -0.09 12.87
N LEU A 65 -7.43 0.41 13.00
CA LEU A 65 -8.39 -0.10 13.99
C LEU A 65 -8.81 -1.54 13.72
N THR A 66 -9.05 -1.88 12.45
CA THR A 66 -9.49 -3.22 12.07
C THR A 66 -8.37 -4.24 12.27
N TYR A 67 -7.14 -3.91 11.87
CA TYR A 67 -5.97 -4.75 12.16
C TYR A 67 -5.73 -4.89 13.66
N GLY A 68 -5.88 -3.80 14.42
CA GLY A 68 -5.78 -3.82 15.88
C GLY A 68 -6.87 -4.64 16.55
N LEU A 69 -8.09 -4.69 15.99
CA LEU A 69 -9.14 -5.58 16.50
C LEU A 69 -8.79 -7.04 16.26
N ILE A 70 -8.37 -7.38 15.04
CA ILE A 70 -7.98 -8.75 14.69
C ILE A 70 -6.78 -9.23 15.50
N SER A 71 -5.79 -8.36 15.72
CA SER A 71 -4.60 -8.73 16.51
C SER A 71 -4.94 -9.10 17.95
N ASN A 72 -6.06 -8.59 18.48
CA ASN A 72 -6.51 -8.79 19.85
C ASN A 72 -7.54 -9.93 19.99
N LEU A 73 -7.93 -10.60 18.89
CA LEU A 73 -8.90 -11.70 18.94
C LEU A 73 -8.30 -13.03 19.43
N THR A 74 -7.00 -13.23 19.23
CA THR A 74 -6.32 -14.47 19.61
C THR A 74 -4.85 -14.18 19.92
N ASN A 75 -4.34 -14.89 20.93
CA ASN A 75 -2.92 -14.87 21.28
C ASN A 75 -2.11 -15.84 20.41
N ASP A 76 -2.76 -16.81 19.75
CA ASP A 76 -2.09 -17.76 18.86
C ASP A 76 -1.63 -17.07 17.57
N HIS A 77 -0.34 -17.15 17.30
CA HIS A 77 0.30 -16.58 16.12
C HIS A 77 -0.21 -17.18 14.81
N VAL A 78 -0.53 -18.48 14.80
CA VAL A 78 -1.02 -19.18 13.60
C VAL A 78 -2.44 -18.71 13.29
N GLN A 79 -3.33 -18.76 14.27
CA GLN A 79 -4.72 -18.31 14.12
C GLN A 79 -4.81 -16.82 13.77
N ARG A 80 -3.96 -15.97 14.37
CA ARG A 80 -3.87 -14.54 14.03
C ARG A 80 -3.45 -14.33 12.57
N ALA A 81 -2.48 -15.08 12.08
CA ALA A 81 -2.07 -15.03 10.67
C ALA A 81 -3.20 -15.45 9.72
N ILE A 82 -3.99 -16.47 10.08
CA ILE A 82 -5.17 -16.90 9.33
C ILE A 82 -6.20 -15.77 9.24
N TYR A 83 -6.51 -15.08 10.35
CA TYR A 83 -7.46 -13.96 10.35
C TYR A 83 -6.97 -12.77 9.53
N PHE A 84 -5.68 -12.43 9.58
CA PHE A 84 -5.11 -11.42 8.70
C PHE A 84 -5.18 -11.83 7.22
N GLY A 85 -5.01 -13.11 6.92
CA GLY A 85 -5.22 -13.70 5.61
C GLY A 85 -6.66 -13.52 5.11
N TYR A 86 -7.65 -13.80 5.96
CA TYR A 86 -9.07 -13.59 5.61
C TYR A 86 -9.40 -12.13 5.37
N MET A 87 -8.95 -11.22 6.23
CA MET A 87 -9.18 -9.78 6.03
C MET A 87 -8.60 -9.31 4.69
N SER A 88 -7.36 -9.70 4.38
CA SER A 88 -6.72 -9.35 3.11
C SER A 88 -7.47 -9.92 1.92
N SER A 89 -7.93 -11.18 2.03
CA SER A 89 -8.70 -11.86 0.97
C SER A 89 -10.02 -11.14 0.69
N VAL A 90 -10.76 -10.73 1.73
CA VAL A 90 -12.00 -9.95 1.57
C VAL A 90 -11.70 -8.61 0.88
N SER A 91 -10.64 -7.90 1.31
CA SER A 91 -10.24 -6.65 0.65
C SER A 91 -9.93 -6.84 -0.84
N TYR A 92 -9.29 -7.95 -1.22
CA TYR A 92 -9.02 -8.26 -2.63
C TYR A 92 -10.29 -8.56 -3.43
N VAL A 93 -11.21 -9.36 -2.89
CA VAL A 93 -12.49 -9.65 -3.55
C VAL A 93 -13.28 -8.36 -3.79
N VAL A 94 -13.35 -7.48 -2.78
CA VAL A 94 -14.02 -6.19 -2.90
C VAL A 94 -13.28 -5.27 -3.88
N ALA A 95 -11.96 -5.28 -3.92
CA ALA A 95 -11.19 -4.49 -4.89
C ALA A 95 -11.40 -4.95 -6.34
N LEU A 96 -11.71 -6.23 -6.56
CA LEU A 96 -12.01 -6.79 -7.88
C LEU A 96 -13.46 -6.52 -8.31
N LEU A 97 -14.42 -6.73 -7.40
CA LEU A 97 -15.84 -6.52 -7.68
C LEU A 97 -16.23 -5.05 -7.67
N GLY A 98 -15.52 -4.20 -6.92
CA GLY A 98 -15.84 -2.79 -6.72
C GLY A 98 -15.99 -2.02 -8.04
N PRO A 99 -14.98 -2.01 -8.92
CA PRO A 99 -15.07 -1.36 -10.23
C PRO A 99 -16.20 -1.93 -11.11
N ALA A 100 -16.43 -3.24 -11.08
CA ALA A 100 -17.48 -3.88 -11.87
C ALA A 100 -18.89 -3.48 -11.40
N LEU A 101 -19.12 -3.51 -10.08
CA LEU A 101 -20.38 -3.09 -9.46
C LEU A 101 -20.62 -1.60 -9.65
N ALA A 102 -19.60 -0.76 -9.47
CA ALA A 102 -19.68 0.68 -9.72
C ALA A 102 -20.00 0.96 -11.19
N SER A 103 -19.36 0.27 -12.13
CA SER A 103 -19.62 0.44 -13.57
C SER A 103 -21.03 0.01 -13.95
N SER A 104 -21.48 -1.14 -13.46
CA SER A 104 -22.82 -1.68 -13.72
C SER A 104 -23.94 -0.81 -13.14
N THR A 105 -23.74 -0.28 -11.94
CA THR A 105 -24.72 0.66 -11.36
C THR A 105 -24.72 2.00 -12.07
N MET A 106 -23.56 2.46 -12.54
CA MET A 106 -23.42 3.71 -13.27
C MET A 106 -24.10 3.69 -14.65
N THR A 107 -24.18 2.54 -15.33
CA THR A 107 -24.92 2.42 -16.61
C THR A 107 -26.43 2.59 -16.44
N LEU A 108 -26.97 2.24 -15.26
CA LEU A 108 -28.38 2.42 -14.93
C LEU A 108 -28.69 3.87 -14.52
N SER A 109 -27.88 4.43 -13.63
CA SER A 109 -27.99 5.83 -13.20
C SER A 109 -26.68 6.29 -12.56
N LEU A 110 -26.25 7.51 -12.88
CA LEU A 110 -25.01 8.09 -12.37
C LEU A 110 -24.99 8.19 -10.82
N TRP A 111 -26.17 8.24 -10.19
CA TRP A 111 -26.31 8.38 -8.73
C TRP A 111 -26.29 7.04 -7.98
N LEU A 112 -26.66 5.94 -8.65
CA LEU A 112 -26.80 4.62 -8.02
C LEU A 112 -25.51 4.11 -7.33
N PRO A 113 -24.30 4.26 -7.90
CA PRO A 113 -23.07 3.83 -7.22
C PRO A 113 -22.87 4.50 -5.85
N PHE A 114 -23.24 5.78 -5.74
CA PHE A 114 -23.10 6.53 -4.48
C PHE A 114 -24.12 6.08 -3.45
N TRP A 115 -25.40 5.93 -3.86
CA TRP A 115 -26.45 5.41 -2.98
C TRP A 115 -26.17 3.98 -2.52
N LEU A 116 -25.69 3.11 -3.42
CA LEU A 116 -25.24 1.77 -3.09
C LEU A 116 -24.08 1.80 -2.08
N GLY A 117 -23.12 2.70 -2.28
CA GLY A 117 -22.01 2.91 -1.33
C GLY A 117 -22.50 3.32 0.06
N ILE A 118 -23.45 4.27 0.15
CA ILE A 118 -24.05 4.71 1.42
C ILE A 118 -24.83 3.56 2.08
N PHE A 119 -25.58 2.77 1.29
CA PHE A 119 -26.30 1.60 1.78
C PHE A 119 -25.35 0.54 2.36
N LEU A 120 -24.29 0.19 1.64
CA LEU A 120 -23.27 -0.77 2.11
C LEU A 120 -22.54 -0.26 3.36
N LEU A 121 -22.23 1.03 3.45
CA LEU A 121 -21.66 1.64 4.66
C LEU A 121 -22.63 1.58 5.84
N SER A 122 -23.92 1.77 5.60
CA SER A 122 -24.96 1.69 6.62
C SER A 122 -25.10 0.27 7.18
N LEU A 123 -24.87 -0.75 6.35
CA LEU A 123 -24.86 -2.16 6.77
C LEU A 123 -23.68 -2.50 7.71
N ALA A 124 -22.62 -1.69 7.75
CA ALA A 124 -21.52 -1.86 8.70
C ALA A 124 -21.84 -1.34 10.12
N ILE A 125 -22.89 -0.53 10.27
CA ILE A 125 -23.34 -0.01 11.58
C ILE A 125 -23.72 -1.13 12.56
N PRO A 126 -24.59 -2.11 12.21
CA PRO A 126 -24.93 -3.20 13.13
C PRO A 126 -23.70 -4.03 13.52
N THR A 127 -22.79 -4.30 12.59
CA THR A 127 -21.55 -5.04 12.87
C THR A 127 -20.68 -4.31 13.91
N ILE A 128 -20.58 -2.98 13.82
CA ILE A 128 -19.86 -2.15 14.82
C ILE A 128 -20.58 -2.15 16.18
N GLN A 129 -21.91 -2.27 16.21
CA GLN A 129 -22.67 -2.37 17.46
C GLN A 129 -22.44 -3.69 18.18
N MET A 130 -22.30 -4.79 17.43
CA MET A 130 -22.04 -6.14 17.97
C MET A 130 -20.63 -6.30 18.55
N LEU A 131 -19.65 -5.55 18.03
CA LEU A 131 -18.26 -5.56 18.49
C LEU A 131 -18.19 -5.31 19.99
N PRO A 132 -17.65 -6.13 20.92
CA PRO A 132 -17.83 -5.92 22.38
C PRO A 132 -17.43 -4.52 22.89
N LYS A 133 -18.16 -3.98 23.87
CA LYS A 133 -17.84 -2.67 24.48
C LYS A 133 -16.65 -2.94 25.37
N GLN A 134 -15.50 -2.35 25.03
CA GLN A 134 -14.31 -2.45 25.86
C GLN A 134 -14.66 -1.75 27.18
N GLY A 135 -15.02 -2.55 28.19
CA GLY A 135 -15.25 -2.06 29.54
C GLY A 135 -13.93 -1.56 30.10
N ASN A 136 -13.97 -0.58 31.00
CA ASN A 136 -12.84 -0.23 31.84
C ASN A 136 -12.36 -1.48 32.57
N THR A 137 -11.38 -2.20 32.03
CA THR A 137 -10.59 -3.15 32.78
C THR A 137 -9.48 -2.38 33.50
N ASP A 138 -9.90 -1.43 34.34
CA ASP A 138 -9.11 -0.92 35.46
C ASP A 138 -9.83 -1.45 36.71
N LYS A 139 -9.55 -2.71 37.05
CA LYS A 139 -9.64 -3.33 38.39
C LYS A 139 -9.46 -4.84 38.30
N ALA A 140 -8.58 -5.35 39.16
CA ALA A 140 -8.04 -6.72 39.28
C ALA A 140 -6.83 -6.97 38.34
N THR A 141 -5.62 -7.25 38.81
CA THR A 141 -5.22 -7.87 40.09
C THR A 141 -3.77 -7.49 40.40
N ASP A 142 -3.52 -7.15 41.67
CA ASP A 142 -2.21 -7.21 42.33
C ASP A 142 -1.76 -8.68 42.31
N GLY A 143 -0.55 -8.97 41.80
CA GLY A 143 -0.03 -10.33 41.75
C GLY A 143 1.11 -10.49 40.77
N ASP A 144 2.31 -10.67 41.32
CA ASP A 144 3.58 -10.97 40.66
C ASP A 144 3.45 -11.93 39.47
N ASP A 145 3.93 -11.48 38.31
CA ASP A 145 4.76 -12.28 37.39
C ASP A 145 5.34 -11.33 36.32
N GLU A 146 6.53 -10.79 36.61
CA GLU A 146 7.41 -10.22 35.60
C GLU A 146 7.90 -11.34 34.67
N SER A 147 7.39 -11.41 33.44
CA SER A 147 8.22 -11.67 32.25
C SER A 147 7.41 -11.65 30.96
N GLN A 148 7.89 -10.81 30.03
CA GLN A 148 7.72 -10.93 28.58
C GLN A 148 6.29 -10.91 28.04
N HIS A 149 5.66 -9.73 27.90
CA HIS A 149 4.69 -9.51 26.81
C HIS A 149 4.65 -8.03 26.41
N GLU A 150 5.53 -7.66 25.47
CA GLU A 150 5.39 -6.44 24.69
C GLU A 150 4.31 -6.63 23.61
N PRO A 151 3.27 -5.78 23.56
CA PRO A 151 2.44 -5.69 22.37
C PRO A 151 3.27 -5.09 21.21
N LEU A 152 3.38 -5.82 20.09
CA LEU A 152 4.07 -5.42 18.85
C LEU A 152 3.56 -4.12 18.20
N LEU A 153 2.58 -3.46 18.81
CA LEU A 153 2.33 -2.04 18.64
C LEU A 153 2.72 -1.39 19.95
N SER A 154 3.97 -0.93 20.04
CA SER A 154 4.50 -0.14 21.14
C SER A 154 3.44 0.83 21.62
N SER A 155 2.86 0.54 22.79
CA SER A 155 1.95 1.42 23.48
C SER A 155 2.72 2.74 23.71
N PRO A 156 2.29 3.87 23.14
CA PRO A 156 3.01 5.12 23.36
C PRO A 156 2.88 5.61 24.81
N ARG A 157 2.12 4.89 25.64
CA ARG A 157 1.80 5.22 27.02
C ARG A 157 3.02 5.24 27.95
N ILE A 158 4.13 4.53 27.65
CA ILE A 158 5.34 4.59 28.49
C ILE A 158 6.34 5.66 28.03
N LYS A 159 6.30 6.11 26.77
CA LYS A 159 7.23 7.14 26.25
C LYS A 159 6.61 8.53 26.12
N ALA A 160 5.29 8.66 26.15
CA ALA A 160 4.60 9.95 26.09
C ALA A 160 4.50 10.68 27.43
N GLN A 161 4.84 10.03 28.55
CA GLN A 161 4.80 10.64 29.88
C GLN A 161 6.16 11.24 30.30
N SER A 162 7.24 11.05 29.53
CA SER A 162 8.58 11.55 29.90
C SER A 162 9.25 12.48 28.89
N HIS A 163 8.74 12.71 27.68
CA HIS A 163 9.30 13.75 26.81
C HIS A 163 8.23 14.48 25.98
N HIS A 164 7.97 15.72 26.40
CA HIS A 164 7.26 16.74 25.63
C HIS A 164 8.15 17.19 24.46
N GLU A 165 8.34 16.36 23.44
CA GLU A 165 8.88 16.83 22.17
C GLU A 165 7.74 17.11 21.18
N PRO A 166 7.67 18.31 20.57
CA PRO A 166 6.69 18.62 19.56
C PRO A 166 6.76 17.62 18.41
N LEU A 167 5.61 17.27 17.83
CA LEU A 167 5.48 16.32 16.70
C LEU A 167 6.49 16.61 15.57
N LEU A 168 6.86 17.88 15.36
CA LEU A 168 7.91 18.29 14.43
C LEU A 168 9.30 17.76 14.79
N GLN A 169 9.68 17.76 16.06
CA GLN A 169 10.94 17.20 16.54
C GLN A 169 10.95 15.67 16.46
N SER A 170 9.80 15.00 16.64
CA SER A 170 9.69 13.56 16.38
C SER A 170 9.81 13.22 14.90
N VAL A 171 9.27 14.06 14.00
CA VAL A 171 9.41 13.90 12.54
C VAL A 171 10.83 14.22 12.08
N ILE A 172 11.44 15.28 12.61
CA ILE A 172 12.83 15.67 12.35
C ILE A 172 13.81 14.64 12.92
N GLY A 173 13.53 14.11 14.10
CA GLY A 173 14.27 13.03 14.74
C GLY A 173 14.18 11.75 13.91
N ARG A 174 13.00 11.37 13.44
CA ARG A 174 12.82 10.22 12.52
C ARG A 174 13.47 10.45 11.16
N LEU A 175 13.44 11.65 10.61
CA LEU A 175 14.18 12.03 9.40
C LEU A 175 15.69 11.96 9.62
N HIS A 176 16.17 12.35 10.80
CA HIS A 176 17.56 12.23 11.19
C HIS A 176 17.96 10.77 11.38
N THR A 177 17.10 9.94 11.98
CA THR A 177 17.25 8.48 12.05
C THR A 177 17.27 7.85 10.67
N ILE A 178 16.43 8.29 9.74
CA ILE A 178 16.48 7.85 8.33
C ILE A 178 17.79 8.28 7.70
N LYS A 179 18.25 9.51 7.93
CA LYS A 179 19.54 10.01 7.41
C LYS A 179 20.72 9.23 7.99
N THR A 180 20.72 8.93 9.28
CA THR A 180 21.79 8.15 9.93
C THR A 180 21.72 6.68 9.55
N ILE A 181 20.54 6.08 9.39
CA ILE A 181 20.37 4.71 8.89
C ILE A 181 20.79 4.61 7.41
N ILE A 182 20.42 5.57 6.57
CA ILE A 182 20.86 5.65 5.16
C ILE A 182 22.38 5.86 5.07
N ALA A 183 22.95 6.62 6.00
CA ALA A 183 24.40 6.84 6.07
C ALA A 183 25.16 5.66 6.71
N SER A 184 24.51 4.82 7.52
CA SER A 184 25.13 3.70 8.23
C SER A 184 24.89 2.32 7.60
N HIS A 185 23.93 2.18 6.68
CA HIS A 185 23.68 0.94 5.95
C HIS A 185 24.52 0.83 4.66
N PRO A 186 24.77 -0.41 4.17
CA PRO A 186 25.45 -0.64 2.89
C PRO A 186 24.68 0.05 1.73
N LYS A 187 25.43 0.57 0.75
CA LYS A 187 24.92 1.30 -0.44
C LYS A 187 23.68 0.64 -1.08
N ASN A 188 23.67 -0.69 -1.11
CA ASN A 188 22.58 -1.53 -1.64
C ASN A 188 21.22 -1.29 -0.97
N PHE A 189 21.19 -1.12 0.36
CA PHE A 189 19.95 -0.87 1.08
C PHE A 189 19.37 0.49 0.73
N SER A 190 20.21 1.53 0.63
CA SER A 190 19.78 2.87 0.21
C SER A 190 19.25 2.89 -1.23
N LEU A 191 19.93 2.21 -2.16
CA LEU A 191 19.48 2.05 -3.54
C LEU A 191 18.12 1.33 -3.60
N LEU A 192 17.93 0.26 -2.81
CA LEU A 192 16.67 -0.45 -2.75
C LEU A 192 15.52 0.41 -2.20
N LEU A 193 15.77 1.19 -1.14
CA LEU A 193 14.82 2.17 -0.62
C LEU A 193 14.46 3.23 -1.67
N PHE A 194 15.44 3.73 -2.41
CA PHE A 194 15.21 4.69 -3.48
C PHE A 194 14.36 4.09 -4.62
N SER A 195 14.59 2.83 -4.98
CA SER A 195 13.77 2.08 -5.94
C SER A 195 12.32 1.94 -5.46
N PHE A 196 12.08 1.65 -4.17
CA PHE A 196 10.73 1.64 -3.59
C PHE A 196 10.03 3.00 -3.65
N MET A 197 10.78 4.08 -3.41
CA MET A 197 10.24 5.44 -3.51
C MET A 197 9.79 5.74 -4.93
N LEU A 198 10.65 5.49 -5.93
CA LEU A 198 10.37 5.74 -7.35
C LEU A 198 9.20 4.92 -7.88
N THR A 199 9.15 3.63 -7.54
CA THR A 199 8.07 2.73 -7.96
C THR A 199 6.74 3.12 -7.32
N SER A 200 6.75 3.59 -6.07
CA SER A 200 5.56 4.11 -5.39
C SER A 200 5.11 5.46 -5.96
N LEU A 201 6.05 6.34 -6.30
CA LEU A 201 5.79 7.61 -7.01
C LEU A 201 5.09 7.34 -8.34
N ALA A 202 5.67 6.46 -9.17
CA ALA A 202 5.15 6.09 -10.48
C ALA A 202 3.74 5.47 -10.41
N SER A 203 3.53 4.53 -9.48
CA SER A 203 2.24 3.83 -9.34
C SER A 203 1.04 4.73 -8.97
N SER A 204 1.29 5.99 -8.58
CA SER A 204 0.23 6.95 -8.26
C SER A 204 -0.61 7.34 -9.48
N ASP A 205 -0.09 7.13 -10.70
CA ASP A 205 -0.79 7.35 -11.96
C ASP A 205 -2.05 6.48 -12.15
N THR A 206 -2.08 5.31 -11.51
CA THR A 206 -3.18 4.33 -11.62
C THR A 206 -4.53 4.94 -11.25
N LYS A 207 -4.55 5.92 -10.35
CA LYS A 207 -5.75 6.64 -9.92
C LYS A 207 -6.36 7.48 -11.05
N LEU A 208 -5.54 7.90 -12.01
CA LEU A 208 -5.95 8.71 -13.15
C LEU A 208 -6.41 7.88 -14.34
N LEU A 209 -6.25 6.55 -14.29
CA LEU A 209 -6.45 5.68 -15.44
C LEU A 209 -7.87 5.77 -16.01
N VAL A 210 -8.90 5.88 -15.16
CA VAL A 210 -10.29 6.05 -15.61
C VAL A 210 -10.49 7.40 -16.31
N GLN A 211 -9.92 8.46 -15.76
CA GLN A 211 -9.99 9.81 -16.34
C GLN A 211 -9.22 9.89 -17.65
N TYR A 212 -8.06 9.24 -17.73
CA TYR A 212 -7.26 9.06 -18.93
C TYR A 212 -8.07 8.37 -20.04
N ILE A 213 -8.68 7.22 -19.74
CA ILE A 213 -9.47 6.46 -20.71
C ILE A 213 -10.63 7.30 -21.24
N SER A 214 -11.35 7.98 -20.35
CA SER A 214 -12.51 8.79 -20.72
C SER A 214 -12.11 10.01 -21.55
N ALA A 215 -11.07 10.75 -21.16
CA ALA A 215 -10.65 11.94 -21.89
C ALA A 215 -10.06 11.63 -23.27
N ARG A 216 -9.23 10.57 -23.36
CA ARG A 216 -8.49 10.20 -24.57
C ARG A 216 -9.36 9.46 -25.59
N TYR A 217 -10.12 8.45 -25.17
CA TYR A 217 -10.89 7.58 -26.06
C TYR A 217 -12.38 7.91 -26.11
N LYS A 218 -12.83 8.94 -25.36
CA LYS A 218 -14.26 9.30 -25.22
C LYS A 218 -15.15 8.16 -24.70
N TRP A 219 -14.55 7.21 -24.01
CA TRP A 219 -15.27 6.15 -23.33
C TRP A 219 -15.99 6.71 -22.10
N THR A 220 -17.16 6.14 -21.80
CA THR A 220 -17.87 6.45 -20.56
C THR A 220 -17.06 5.96 -19.36
N PHE A 221 -17.22 6.60 -18.20
CA PHE A 221 -16.58 6.13 -16.96
C PHE A 221 -17.00 4.70 -16.59
N ALA A 222 -18.22 4.28 -16.95
CA ALA A 222 -18.69 2.91 -16.76
C ALA A 222 -17.89 1.92 -17.63
N SER A 223 -17.72 2.20 -18.94
CA SER A 223 -16.91 1.37 -19.84
C SER A 223 -15.45 1.29 -19.38
N ALA A 224 -14.87 2.41 -18.94
CA ALA A 224 -13.53 2.46 -18.38
C ALA A 224 -13.41 1.66 -17.08
N GLY A 225 -14.44 1.68 -16.22
CA GLY A 225 -14.48 0.91 -15.00
C GLY A 225 -14.58 -0.60 -15.23
N TYR A 226 -15.32 -1.05 -16.25
CA TYR A 226 -15.31 -2.46 -16.68
C TYR A 226 -13.91 -2.92 -17.11
N LEU A 227 -13.18 -2.07 -17.84
CA LEU A 227 -11.81 -2.36 -18.23
C LEU A 227 -10.89 -2.49 -16.99
N LEU A 228 -11.06 -1.62 -15.99
CA LEU A 228 -10.35 -1.73 -14.70
C LEU A 228 -10.67 -3.04 -13.95
N SER A 229 -11.90 -3.55 -14.04
CA SER A 229 -12.24 -4.87 -13.49
C SER A 229 -11.43 -5.97 -14.17
N GLY A 230 -11.25 -5.90 -15.49
CA GLY A 230 -10.36 -6.79 -16.23
C GLY A 230 -8.91 -6.74 -15.72
N LYS A 231 -8.37 -5.54 -15.47
CA LYS A 231 -7.06 -5.36 -14.84
C LYS A 231 -6.99 -6.02 -13.46
N ALA A 232 -8.06 -5.89 -12.65
CA ALA A 232 -8.13 -6.50 -11.33
C ALA A 232 -8.10 -8.03 -11.38
N ILE A 233 -8.75 -8.65 -12.37
CA ILE A 233 -8.70 -10.11 -12.61
C ILE A 233 -7.27 -10.56 -12.94
N VAL A 234 -6.53 -9.80 -13.75
CA VAL A 234 -5.11 -10.10 -14.04
C VAL A 234 -4.27 -10.04 -12.77
N ASN A 235 -4.41 -8.97 -11.98
CA ASN A 235 -3.73 -8.85 -10.69
C ASN A 235 -4.06 -10.02 -9.75
N PHE A 236 -5.34 -10.40 -9.66
CA PHE A 236 -5.77 -11.53 -8.84
C PHE A 236 -5.14 -12.85 -9.29
N THR A 237 -5.18 -13.14 -10.59
CA THR A 237 -4.57 -14.34 -11.17
C THR A 237 -3.07 -14.39 -10.87
N LEU A 238 -2.39 -13.25 -11.02
CA LEU A 238 -0.97 -13.10 -10.73
C LEU A 238 -0.66 -13.40 -9.26
N LEU A 239 -1.38 -12.76 -8.33
CA LEU A 239 -1.16 -12.87 -6.88
C LEU A 239 -1.54 -14.26 -6.32
N THR A 240 -2.62 -14.86 -6.82
CA THR A 240 -3.20 -16.10 -6.25
C THR A 240 -2.65 -17.36 -6.90
N ILE A 241 -2.30 -17.33 -8.19
CA ILE A 241 -1.89 -18.52 -8.94
C ILE A 241 -0.42 -18.45 -9.32
N VAL A 242 0.00 -17.38 -9.99
CA VAL A 242 1.35 -17.30 -10.59
C VAL A 242 2.42 -17.18 -9.51
N ILE A 243 2.28 -16.23 -8.58
CA ILE A 243 3.28 -15.99 -7.53
C ILE A 243 3.46 -17.23 -6.62
N PRO A 244 2.39 -17.86 -6.07
CA PRO A 244 2.58 -19.04 -5.24
C PRO A 244 3.22 -20.21 -5.99
N LYS A 245 2.93 -20.38 -7.28
CA LYS A 245 3.58 -21.41 -8.13
C LYS A 245 5.07 -21.10 -8.33
N LEU A 246 5.42 -19.86 -8.65
CA LEU A 246 6.81 -19.42 -8.80
C LEU A 246 7.61 -19.64 -7.50
N LEU A 247 7.03 -19.26 -6.36
CA LEU A 247 7.66 -19.42 -5.05
C LEU A 247 7.78 -20.90 -4.62
N ARG A 248 6.77 -21.74 -4.89
CA ARG A 248 6.83 -23.19 -4.59
C ARG A 248 7.81 -23.94 -5.48
N SER A 249 7.89 -23.59 -6.77
CA SER A 249 8.85 -24.20 -7.70
C SER A 249 10.30 -23.90 -7.30
N ALA A 250 10.57 -22.70 -6.77
CA ALA A 250 11.88 -22.36 -6.21
C ALA A 250 12.22 -23.19 -4.94
N ARG A 251 11.22 -23.67 -4.20
CA ARG A 251 11.38 -24.46 -2.96
C ARG A 251 11.66 -25.96 -3.20
N GLN A 252 11.66 -26.43 -4.45
CA GLN A 252 11.94 -27.84 -4.78
C GLN A 252 13.43 -28.12 -5.07
N VAL A 253 14.30 -27.10 -4.97
CA VAL A 253 15.77 -27.22 -5.16
C VAL A 253 16.44 -27.50 -3.81
N HIS A 254 17.41 -28.43 -3.74
CA HIS A 254 18.04 -28.98 -2.52
C HIS A 254 18.44 -27.93 -1.44
N GLN A 255 18.38 -28.36 -0.17
CA GLN A 255 18.33 -27.53 1.06
C GLN A 255 19.57 -26.65 1.34
N GLU A 256 20.70 -26.88 0.66
CA GLU A 256 21.97 -26.15 0.90
C GLU A 256 22.17 -24.94 -0.04
N ASP A 257 21.61 -24.95 -1.25
CA ASP A 257 21.66 -23.83 -2.23
C ASP A 257 20.45 -22.87 -2.14
N MET A 258 19.56 -23.09 -1.16
CA MET A 258 18.20 -22.54 -1.17
C MET A 258 18.09 -21.01 -1.03
N VAL A 259 18.98 -20.36 -0.28
CA VAL A 259 18.88 -18.90 -0.03
C VAL A 259 19.37 -18.13 -1.25
N GLU A 260 20.50 -18.53 -1.84
CA GLU A 260 21.09 -17.85 -2.98
C GLU A 260 20.26 -18.04 -4.27
N VAL A 261 19.74 -19.25 -4.50
CA VAL A 261 18.88 -19.54 -5.65
C VAL A 261 17.52 -18.81 -5.53
N ALA A 262 16.97 -18.72 -4.32
CA ALA A 262 15.72 -17.98 -4.08
C ALA A 262 15.91 -16.47 -4.30
N ASP A 263 17.00 -15.88 -3.82
CA ASP A 263 17.28 -14.46 -4.00
C ASP A 263 17.54 -14.11 -5.46
N LYS A 264 18.31 -14.92 -6.19
CA LYS A 264 18.53 -14.74 -7.63
C LYS A 264 17.23 -14.84 -8.44
N SER A 265 16.34 -15.76 -8.07
CA SER A 265 15.02 -15.89 -8.68
C SER A 265 14.13 -14.68 -8.35
N ASN A 266 14.15 -14.19 -7.11
CA ASN A 266 13.39 -13.01 -6.68
C ASN A 266 13.89 -11.72 -7.35
N ILE A 267 15.20 -11.52 -7.47
CA ILE A 267 15.82 -10.41 -8.22
C ILE A 267 15.37 -10.45 -9.68
N ARG A 268 15.43 -11.64 -10.31
CA ARG A 268 15.00 -11.82 -11.70
C ARG A 268 13.50 -11.54 -11.88
N ASN A 269 12.66 -12.02 -10.98
CA ASN A 269 11.21 -11.77 -11.01
C ASN A 269 10.88 -10.29 -10.76
N ALA A 270 11.58 -9.63 -9.84
CA ALA A 270 11.47 -8.18 -9.61
C ALA A 270 11.86 -7.39 -10.87
N MET A 271 12.93 -7.80 -11.54
CA MET A 271 13.33 -7.22 -12.83
C MET A 271 12.26 -7.39 -13.91
N TYR A 272 11.69 -8.59 -14.06
CA TYR A 272 10.58 -8.80 -15.00
C TYR A 272 9.37 -7.91 -14.67
N CYS A 273 9.02 -7.75 -13.40
CA CYS A 273 7.95 -6.83 -12.99
C CYS A 273 8.28 -5.38 -13.33
N LEU A 274 9.51 -4.92 -13.08
CA LEU A 274 9.93 -3.55 -13.43
C LEU A 274 9.91 -3.30 -14.94
N VAL A 275 10.42 -4.24 -15.73
CA VAL A 275 10.40 -4.18 -17.20
C VAL A 275 8.97 -4.14 -17.71
N ALA A 276 8.08 -5.00 -17.18
CA ALA A 276 6.66 -4.97 -17.50
C ALA A 276 6.01 -3.62 -17.11
N SER A 277 6.39 -3.01 -15.98
CA SER A 277 5.93 -1.67 -15.60
C SER A 277 6.39 -0.59 -16.60
N VAL A 278 7.64 -0.64 -17.07
CA VAL A 278 8.17 0.31 -18.06
C VAL A 278 7.40 0.20 -19.38
N PHE A 279 7.32 -1.00 -19.95
CA PHE A 279 6.63 -1.21 -21.22
C PHE A 279 5.11 -0.99 -21.11
N GLY A 280 4.51 -1.38 -19.99
CA GLY A 280 3.09 -1.16 -19.71
C GLY A 280 2.76 0.34 -19.61
N ALA A 281 3.54 1.11 -18.84
CA ALA A 281 3.35 2.55 -18.72
C ALA A 281 3.59 3.27 -20.06
N LEU A 282 4.65 2.89 -20.79
CA LEU A 282 4.92 3.43 -22.13
C LEU A 282 3.77 3.14 -23.09
N GLY A 283 3.32 1.89 -23.15
CA GLY A 283 2.21 1.47 -24.01
C GLY A 283 0.91 2.19 -23.68
N ILE A 284 0.61 2.38 -22.39
CA ILE A 284 -0.54 3.21 -21.97
C ILE A 284 -0.37 4.64 -22.47
N ALA A 285 0.81 5.25 -22.32
CA ALA A 285 1.07 6.64 -22.69
C ALA A 285 0.94 6.89 -24.21
N THR A 286 1.42 5.96 -25.02
CA THR A 286 1.47 6.09 -26.49
C THR A 286 0.24 5.53 -27.20
N ALA A 287 -0.59 4.71 -26.55
CA ALA A 287 -1.76 4.11 -27.18
C ALA A 287 -2.69 5.16 -27.80
N SER A 288 -2.79 5.17 -29.13
CA SER A 288 -3.73 6.04 -29.86
C SER A 288 -5.14 5.45 -29.85
N GLU A 289 -5.24 4.11 -29.88
CA GLU A 289 -6.48 3.36 -29.95
C GLU A 289 -6.68 2.45 -28.74
N ILE A 290 -7.95 2.14 -28.43
CA ILE A 290 -8.31 1.32 -27.27
C ILE A 290 -7.73 -0.11 -27.35
N TRP A 291 -7.63 -0.66 -28.57
CA TRP A 291 -7.06 -1.99 -28.81
C TRP A 291 -5.58 -2.07 -28.44
N MET A 292 -4.85 -0.95 -28.46
CA MET A 292 -3.47 -0.87 -27.97
C MET A 292 -3.41 -0.67 -26.46
N LEU A 293 -4.40 0.01 -25.88
CA LEU A 293 -4.49 0.24 -24.44
C LEU A 293 -4.70 -1.06 -23.66
N ILE A 294 -5.63 -1.90 -24.08
CA ILE A 294 -6.00 -3.13 -23.36
C ILE A 294 -4.78 -4.02 -23.04
N PRO A 295 -3.96 -4.45 -24.03
CA PRO A 295 -2.78 -5.26 -23.74
C PRO A 295 -1.73 -4.49 -22.92
N SER A 296 -1.52 -3.20 -23.19
CA SER A 296 -0.59 -2.36 -22.43
C SER A 296 -0.97 -2.27 -20.95
N MET A 297 -2.26 -2.18 -20.65
CA MET A 297 -2.79 -2.12 -19.30
C MET A 297 -2.63 -3.45 -18.54
N PHE A 298 -2.76 -4.58 -19.25
CA PHE A 298 -2.50 -5.90 -18.67
C PHE A 298 -1.00 -6.15 -18.45
N ILE A 299 -0.14 -5.72 -19.36
CA ILE A 299 1.31 -5.72 -19.15
C ILE A 299 1.66 -4.86 -17.93
N TYR A 300 1.07 -3.67 -17.82
CA TYR A 300 1.24 -2.80 -16.65
C TYR A 300 0.74 -3.44 -15.35
N ALA A 301 -0.29 -4.28 -15.42
CA ALA A 301 -0.83 -5.02 -14.27
C ALA A 301 0.19 -6.04 -13.70
N LEU A 302 1.04 -6.64 -14.55
CA LEU A 302 2.09 -7.56 -14.10
C LEU A 302 3.11 -6.92 -13.15
N GLY A 303 3.31 -5.60 -13.26
CA GLY A 303 4.15 -4.83 -12.35
C GLY A 303 3.63 -4.78 -10.91
N SER A 304 2.36 -5.08 -10.66
CA SER A 304 1.75 -5.03 -9.32
C SER A 304 2.34 -6.05 -8.33
N ALA A 305 2.99 -7.11 -8.84
CA ALA A 305 3.66 -8.12 -8.04
C ALA A 305 5.04 -7.68 -7.50
N LEU A 306 5.60 -6.57 -8.01
CA LEU A 306 6.93 -6.08 -7.64
C LEU A 306 7.16 -6.00 -6.12
N PRO A 307 6.23 -5.45 -5.30
CA PRO A 307 6.44 -5.33 -3.86
C PRO A 307 6.66 -6.67 -3.17
N ILE A 308 6.11 -7.78 -3.68
CA ILE A 308 6.24 -9.09 -3.07
C ILE A 308 7.67 -9.61 -3.20
N PHE A 309 8.24 -9.52 -4.40
CA PHE A 309 9.61 -9.95 -4.65
C PHE A 309 10.62 -9.05 -3.94
N THR A 310 10.42 -7.74 -4.01
CA THR A 310 11.34 -6.77 -3.39
C THR A 310 11.28 -6.75 -1.86
N LEU A 311 10.12 -7.03 -1.24
CA LEU A 311 10.03 -7.25 0.21
C LEU A 311 10.65 -8.58 0.66
N SER A 312 10.64 -9.61 -0.20
CA SER A 312 11.38 -10.85 0.08
C SER A 312 12.89 -10.59 0.11
N LEU A 313 13.40 -9.74 -0.78
CA LEU A 313 14.80 -9.36 -0.85
C LEU A 313 15.27 -8.58 0.39
N LEU A 314 14.37 -7.87 1.07
CA LEU A 314 14.69 -7.19 2.33
C LEU A 314 15.15 -8.14 3.45
N LYS A 315 14.63 -9.37 3.42
CA LYS A 315 14.95 -10.43 4.38
C LYS A 315 16.21 -11.20 4.00
N SER A 316 16.79 -10.92 2.83
CA SER A 316 18.01 -11.58 2.39
C SER A 316 19.22 -11.02 3.14
N PRO A 317 20.12 -11.88 3.65
CA PRO A 317 21.39 -11.47 4.25
C PRO A 317 22.31 -10.73 3.26
N VAL A 318 22.03 -10.81 1.95
CA VAL A 318 22.75 -10.11 0.87
C VAL A 318 22.47 -8.60 0.87
N ILE A 319 21.29 -8.19 1.32
CA ILE A 319 20.83 -6.79 1.28
C ILE A 319 20.83 -6.16 2.67
N SER A 320 20.48 -6.94 3.68
CA SER A 320 20.52 -6.55 5.10
C SER A 320 21.49 -7.50 5.82
N PRO A 321 22.79 -7.14 5.97
CA PRO A 321 23.76 -8.03 6.62
C PRO A 321 23.38 -8.26 8.09
N PRO A 322 23.59 -9.48 8.64
CA PRO A 322 23.32 -9.77 10.04
C PRO A 322 24.21 -8.88 10.92
N HIS A 323 23.59 -7.98 11.68
CA HIS A 323 24.28 -7.15 12.66
C HIS A 323 24.50 -7.93 13.96
N SER A 324 25.51 -7.48 14.71
CA SER A 324 26.10 -8.07 15.92
C SER A 324 25.08 -8.64 16.93
N PRO A 325 25.42 -9.76 17.60
CA PRO A 325 24.50 -10.55 18.43
C PRO A 325 24.00 -9.90 19.74
N ASP A 326 24.24 -8.60 19.94
CA ASP A 326 24.07 -7.91 21.24
C ASP A 326 22.90 -6.90 21.28
N SER A 327 22.10 -6.80 20.21
CA SER A 327 20.93 -5.91 20.19
C SER A 327 19.68 -6.65 19.76
N SER A 328 18.66 -6.62 20.63
CA SER A 328 17.29 -7.10 20.44
C SER A 328 16.75 -6.97 19.00
N ASP A 329 16.07 -8.02 18.52
CA ASP A 329 15.50 -8.20 17.16
C ASP A 329 15.02 -6.90 16.45
N PRO A 330 15.71 -6.44 15.39
CA PRO A 330 15.36 -5.22 14.66
C PRO A 330 14.47 -5.42 13.41
N GLU A 331 14.02 -6.64 13.09
CA GLU A 331 13.14 -6.93 11.94
C GLU A 331 11.94 -5.96 11.74
N PRO A 332 11.21 -5.52 12.78
CA PRO A 332 10.09 -4.59 12.61
C PRO A 332 10.50 -3.19 12.11
N HIS A 333 11.77 -2.77 12.24
CA HIS A 333 12.22 -1.44 11.83
C HIS A 333 12.39 -1.31 10.31
N ILE A 334 12.94 -2.32 9.63
CA ILE A 334 13.24 -2.26 8.19
C ILE A 334 11.94 -2.20 7.37
N PHE A 335 10.95 -3.03 7.70
CA PHE A 335 9.65 -3.00 7.04
C PHE A 335 8.93 -1.66 7.25
N SER A 336 9.01 -1.12 8.47
CA SER A 336 8.47 0.21 8.78
C SER A 336 9.12 1.31 7.94
N ILE A 337 10.44 1.26 7.76
CA ILE A 337 11.18 2.20 6.90
C ILE A 337 10.72 2.08 5.44
N VAL A 338 10.61 0.88 4.88
CA VAL A 338 10.10 0.70 3.51
C VAL A 338 8.70 1.27 3.34
N MET A 339 7.80 1.00 4.29
CA MET A 339 6.44 1.52 4.23
C MET A 339 6.41 3.04 4.32
N LEU A 340 7.28 3.66 5.13
CA LEU A 340 7.44 5.11 5.18
C LEU A 340 7.94 5.68 3.85
N VAL A 341 8.98 5.09 3.26
CA VAL A 341 9.56 5.53 1.99
C VAL A 341 8.54 5.42 0.84
N LYS A 342 7.77 4.32 0.78
CA LYS A 342 6.66 4.18 -0.16
C LYS A 342 5.58 5.24 0.07
N THR A 343 5.25 5.51 1.33
CA THR A 343 4.28 6.56 1.67
C THR A 343 4.75 7.93 1.15
N VAL A 344 6.02 8.28 1.36
CA VAL A 344 6.64 9.50 0.81
C VAL A 344 6.54 9.51 -0.72
N GLY A 345 6.92 8.41 -1.38
CA GLY A 345 6.79 8.26 -2.83
C GLY A 345 5.35 8.51 -3.31
N SER A 346 4.35 7.91 -2.67
CA SER A 346 2.94 8.13 -3.04
C SER A 346 2.44 9.54 -2.73
N LEU A 347 2.96 10.18 -1.67
CA LEU A 347 2.58 11.52 -1.25
C LEU A 347 3.12 12.58 -2.22
N LEU A 348 4.31 12.35 -2.78
CA LEU A 348 4.89 13.16 -3.85
C LEU A 348 4.25 12.82 -5.21
N GLY A 349 3.94 11.55 -5.43
CA GLY A 349 3.46 11.02 -6.71
C GLY A 349 2.06 11.48 -7.02
N ALA A 350 1.13 11.40 -6.05
CA ALA A 350 -0.26 11.81 -6.26
C ALA A 350 -0.41 13.26 -6.78
N PRO A 351 0.17 14.31 -6.15
CA PRO A 351 0.08 15.67 -6.65
C PRO A 351 0.88 15.88 -7.95
N LEU A 352 2.04 15.24 -8.10
CA LEU A 352 2.82 15.30 -9.34
C LEU A 352 2.02 14.77 -10.54
N MET A 353 1.46 13.57 -10.41
CA MET A 353 0.66 12.94 -11.46
C MET A 353 -0.61 13.75 -11.75
N ALA A 354 -1.26 14.31 -10.72
CA ALA A 354 -2.41 15.20 -10.92
C ALA A 354 -2.03 16.50 -11.66
N ALA A 355 -0.90 17.12 -11.33
CA ALA A 355 -0.42 18.32 -12.03
C ALA A 355 -0.07 18.02 -13.50
N LEU A 356 0.60 16.89 -13.75
CA LEU A 356 0.89 16.41 -15.10
C LEU A 356 -0.38 16.11 -15.90
N TRP A 357 -1.40 15.56 -15.24
CA TRP A 357 -2.71 15.31 -15.84
C TRP A 357 -3.41 16.60 -16.24
N VAL A 358 -3.48 17.59 -15.34
CA VAL A 358 -4.08 18.90 -15.64
C VAL A 358 -3.34 19.59 -16.79
N ARG A 359 -2.00 19.54 -16.79
CA ARG A 359 -1.20 20.07 -17.90
C ARG A 359 -1.44 19.31 -19.20
N GLY A 360 -1.55 17.98 -19.13
CA GLY A 360 -1.84 17.12 -20.26
C GLY A 360 -3.22 17.39 -20.87
N LEU A 361 -4.22 17.66 -20.04
CA LEU A 361 -5.56 18.07 -20.48
C LEU A 361 -5.54 19.40 -21.25
N GLY A 362 -4.74 20.36 -20.82
CA GLY A 362 -4.64 21.67 -21.50
C GLY A 362 -3.98 21.60 -22.87
N ILE A 363 -3.02 20.68 -23.07
CA ILE A 363 -2.31 20.49 -24.34
C ILE A 363 -3.08 19.55 -25.27
N GLY A 364 -3.69 18.49 -24.73
CA GLY A 364 -4.40 17.47 -25.49
C GLY A 364 -3.50 16.50 -26.27
N GLY A 365 -4.11 15.65 -27.10
CA GLY A 365 -3.41 14.66 -27.92
C GLY A 365 -2.53 13.70 -27.12
N MET A 366 -1.28 13.52 -27.55
CA MET A 366 -0.28 12.67 -26.87
C MET A 366 0.04 13.14 -25.45
N ALA A 367 -0.14 14.42 -25.13
CA ALA A 367 0.15 14.96 -23.81
C ALA A 367 -0.82 14.43 -22.73
N LEU A 368 -1.95 13.84 -23.10
CA LEU A 368 -2.81 13.11 -22.17
C LEU A 368 -2.07 11.94 -21.50
N GLY A 369 -1.04 11.40 -22.15
CA GLY A 369 -0.16 10.35 -21.62
C GLY A 369 0.93 10.84 -20.66
N MET A 370 1.05 12.14 -20.40
CA MET A 370 2.12 12.74 -19.57
C MET A 370 2.35 12.05 -18.22
N PRO A 371 1.32 11.75 -17.40
CA PRO A 371 1.54 11.01 -16.14
C PRO A 371 2.23 9.66 -16.38
N PHE A 372 1.81 8.93 -17.41
CA PHE A 372 2.34 7.61 -17.73
C PHE A 372 3.75 7.65 -18.33
N PHE A 373 4.09 8.69 -19.10
CA PHE A 373 5.48 8.92 -19.55
C PHE A 373 6.42 9.19 -18.36
N VAL A 374 5.98 9.99 -17.39
CA VAL A 374 6.78 10.25 -16.18
C VAL A 374 6.88 8.99 -15.31
N SER A 375 5.80 8.22 -15.16
CA SER A 375 5.84 6.91 -14.50
C SER A 375 6.84 5.96 -15.18
N GLN A 376 6.81 5.89 -16.51
CA GLN A 376 7.73 5.08 -17.30
C GLN A 376 9.19 5.48 -17.03
N ALA A 377 9.50 6.78 -17.03
CA ALA A 377 10.82 7.27 -16.70
C ALA A 377 11.23 6.89 -15.26
N CYS A 378 10.32 7.04 -14.28
CA CYS A 378 10.58 6.65 -12.90
C CYS A 378 10.85 5.14 -12.75
N TYR A 379 10.09 4.29 -13.45
CA TYR A 379 10.34 2.85 -13.49
C TYR A 379 11.67 2.51 -14.17
N ALA A 380 12.05 3.21 -15.24
CA ALA A 380 13.33 3.01 -15.90
C ALA A 380 14.52 3.41 -15.00
N VAL A 381 14.41 4.53 -14.28
CA VAL A 381 15.39 4.91 -13.26
C VAL A 381 15.42 3.87 -12.14
N ALA A 382 14.27 3.34 -11.72
CA ALA A 382 14.22 2.27 -10.71
C ALA A 382 14.91 0.99 -11.19
N ILE A 383 14.80 0.60 -12.47
CA ILE A 383 15.59 -0.49 -13.07
C ILE A 383 17.08 -0.18 -12.96
N TRP A 384 17.50 1.00 -13.40
CA TRP A 384 18.92 1.39 -13.36
C TRP A 384 19.46 1.33 -11.93
N VAL A 385 18.74 1.88 -10.95
CA VAL A 385 19.09 1.80 -9.53
C VAL A 385 19.20 0.35 -9.06
N PHE A 386 18.25 -0.50 -9.46
CA PHE A 386 18.19 -1.88 -9.02
C PHE A 386 19.27 -2.77 -9.65
N VAL A 387 19.72 -2.48 -10.89
CA VAL A 387 20.88 -3.15 -11.52
C VAL A 387 22.19 -2.77 -10.85
N ASN A 388 22.30 -1.54 -10.34
CA ASN A 388 23.49 -1.07 -9.60
C ASN A 388 23.54 -1.56 -8.14
N ILE A 389 22.59 -2.39 -7.70
CA ILE A 389 22.68 -3.07 -6.40
C ILE A 389 23.76 -4.16 -6.56
N GLU A 390 24.92 -3.93 -5.96
CA GLU A 390 26.03 -4.87 -5.95
C GLU A 390 25.66 -6.06 -5.05
N VAL A 391 25.15 -7.14 -5.64
CA VAL A 391 25.04 -8.42 -4.94
C VAL A 391 26.46 -8.95 -4.76
N ASP A 392 27.07 -8.56 -3.64
CA ASP A 392 28.46 -8.87 -3.36
C ASP A 392 28.62 -10.39 -3.20
N ARG A 393 29.16 -11.03 -4.26
CA ARG A 393 29.43 -12.47 -4.29
C ARG A 393 30.38 -12.88 -3.16
N ASP A 394 31.20 -11.97 -2.66
CA ASP A 394 32.15 -12.26 -1.58
C ASP A 394 31.46 -12.31 -0.21
N VAL A 395 30.33 -11.60 -0.02
CA VAL A 395 29.50 -11.69 1.20
C VAL A 395 28.75 -13.02 1.26
N LEU A 396 28.28 -13.52 0.11
CA LEU A 396 27.74 -14.88 -0.01
C LEU A 396 28.80 -15.92 0.31
N ALA A 397 29.99 -15.81 -0.30
CA ALA A 397 31.11 -16.73 -0.06
C ALA A 397 31.66 -16.68 1.38
N THR A 398 31.62 -15.53 2.06
CA THR A 398 32.01 -15.43 3.48
C THR A 398 30.92 -15.90 4.44
N ALA A 399 29.64 -15.72 4.11
CA ALA A 399 28.53 -16.31 4.86
C ALA A 399 28.56 -17.85 4.76
N GLU A 400 28.87 -18.40 3.59
CA GLU A 400 29.11 -19.83 3.37
C GLU A 400 30.29 -20.34 4.20
N ARG A 401 31.45 -19.65 4.16
CA ARG A 401 32.62 -20.03 4.97
C ARG A 401 32.35 -20.01 6.47
N ARG A 402 31.54 -19.06 6.96
CA ARG A 402 31.15 -19.00 8.38
C ARG A 402 30.17 -20.08 8.79
N ARG A 403 29.29 -20.53 7.89
CA ARG A 403 28.38 -21.66 8.16
C ARG A 403 29.12 -22.99 8.12
N ARG A 404 29.99 -23.20 7.13
CA ARG A 404 30.79 -24.43 6.99
C ARG A 404 31.80 -24.67 8.12
N ASN A 405 32.18 -23.63 8.84
CA ASN A 405 33.04 -23.73 10.01
C ASN A 405 32.26 -23.92 11.33
N ARG A 406 30.92 -23.93 11.27
CA ARG A 406 30.02 -24.10 12.44
C ARG A 406 29.40 -25.50 12.53
N ASP A 407 29.42 -26.23 11.42
CA ASP A 407 29.17 -27.67 11.33
C ASP A 407 30.51 -28.42 11.38
#